data_AF-A0A318SCK2-F1
#
_entry.id   AF-A0A318SCK2-F1
#
_cell.length_a   1.000
_cell.length_b   1.000
_cell.length_c   1.000
_cell.angle_alpha   90.00
_cell.angle_beta   90.00
_cell.angle_gamma   90.00
#
_symmetry.space_group_name_H-M   'P 1'
#
loop_
_entity.id
_entity.type
_entity.pdbx_description
1 polymer ?
#
loop_
_entity_poly.entity_id
_entity_poly.type
_entity_poly.pdbx_seq_one_letter_code
_entity_poly.pdbx_strand_id
1 'polypeptide(L)'
;MSSLLLLTALVAAQPSLPRVTVDARPLVVTATVRELPARPVEEGPEFYPPRRVRVTFGPQQDWRELNVYPVAALLAQYPDSRDRVRGQIDALKGLLRQRAAPNAVRGEWPFLPLAFAAQVLAASVRYVDFDGGRGVRYLVAYRQDAAPLSRDDVYYTFQGLTNDGRHYVSFVYPASLAELPKDAFAPANKSVMDALASGDAQRAKTTWEAYLSRMKRQLDGLTNDARLTRLDTVVKSLLIR
;
A
#
# COMPACT_ATOMS: atom_id res chain seq x y z
N MET A 1 26.04 -53.20 -12.20
CA MET A 1 26.54 -51.81 -12.21
C MET A 1 25.37 -50.91 -12.57
N SER A 2 24.71 -50.31 -11.58
CA SER A 2 23.72 -49.25 -11.81
C SER A 2 23.93 -48.19 -10.75
N SER A 3 24.54 -47.09 -11.16
CA SER A 3 24.83 -45.93 -10.34
C SER A 3 23.54 -45.17 -10.05
N LEU A 4 23.20 -45.02 -8.77
CA LEU A 4 22.21 -44.05 -8.30
C LEU A 4 22.83 -42.65 -8.40
N LEU A 5 22.33 -41.82 -9.32
CA LEU A 5 22.58 -40.38 -9.29
C LEU A 5 21.70 -39.75 -8.20
N LEU A 6 22.31 -39.37 -7.07
CA LEU A 6 21.70 -38.40 -6.16
C LEU A 6 21.67 -37.04 -6.88
N LEU A 7 20.48 -36.58 -7.28
CA LEU A 7 20.26 -35.16 -7.56
C LEU A 7 20.20 -34.41 -6.22
N THR A 8 21.33 -33.87 -5.79
CA THR A 8 21.35 -32.83 -4.76
C THR A 8 20.79 -31.55 -5.37
N ALA A 9 19.50 -31.28 -5.13
CA ALA A 9 18.94 -29.97 -5.44
C ALA A 9 19.64 -28.92 -4.56
N LEU A 10 20.39 -28.02 -5.18
CA LEU A 10 20.91 -26.83 -4.51
C LEU A 10 19.71 -25.97 -4.10
N VAL A 11 19.30 -26.05 -2.83
CA VAL A 11 18.40 -25.05 -2.25
C VAL A 11 19.21 -23.76 -2.19
N ALA A 12 18.94 -22.82 -3.09
CA ALA A 12 19.50 -21.49 -3.00
C ALA A 12 19.18 -20.91 -1.61
N ALA A 13 20.20 -20.53 -0.84
CA ALA A 13 20.02 -19.99 0.49
C ALA A 13 19.12 -18.75 0.42
N GLN A 14 17.99 -18.76 1.15
CA GLN A 14 17.12 -17.61 1.23
C GLN A 14 17.87 -16.43 1.86
N PRO A 15 17.77 -15.21 1.30
CA PRO A 15 18.44 -14.05 1.87
C PRO A 15 17.96 -13.82 3.31
N SER A 16 18.89 -13.47 4.20
CA SER A 16 18.56 -13.10 5.58
C SER A 16 17.64 -11.88 5.61
N LEU A 17 16.69 -11.87 6.55
CA LEU A 17 15.86 -10.70 6.77
C LEU A 17 16.68 -9.57 7.42
N PRO A 18 16.38 -8.30 7.09
CA PRO A 18 17.06 -7.17 7.71
C PRO A 18 16.59 -6.98 9.16
N ARG A 19 17.40 -6.32 9.98
CA ARG A 19 16.92 -5.75 11.24
C ARG A 19 16.15 -4.47 10.93
N VAL A 20 14.93 -4.36 11.47
CA VAL A 20 14.07 -3.18 11.31
C VAL A 20 13.86 -2.51 12.66
N THR A 21 14.11 -1.19 12.71
CA THR A 21 13.73 -0.35 13.86
C THR A 21 12.92 0.85 13.40
N VAL A 22 11.97 1.28 14.23
CA VAL A 22 11.09 2.42 13.97
C VAL A 22 10.69 3.11 15.27
N ASP A 23 10.51 4.42 15.23
CA ASP A 23 9.99 5.23 16.34
C ASP A 23 8.46 5.36 16.24
N ALA A 24 7.74 4.69 17.14
CA ALA A 24 6.28 4.73 17.22
C ALA A 24 5.73 5.81 18.17
N ARG A 25 6.60 6.59 18.86
CA ARG A 25 6.16 7.66 19.78
C ARG A 25 5.21 8.67 19.12
N PRO A 26 5.36 9.08 17.84
CA PRO A 26 4.42 9.99 17.19
C PRO A 26 2.97 9.48 17.14
N LEU A 27 2.76 8.17 17.26
CA LEU A 27 1.45 7.52 17.23
C LEU A 27 0.89 7.22 18.63
N VAL A 28 1.69 7.39 19.69
CA VAL A 28 1.29 7.08 21.08
C VAL A 28 0.83 5.62 21.23
N VAL A 29 1.49 4.71 20.51
CA VAL A 29 1.26 3.25 20.58
C VAL A 29 2.58 2.51 20.64
N THR A 30 2.53 1.24 21.03
CA THR A 30 3.69 0.35 20.98
C THR A 30 3.93 -0.14 19.55
N ALA A 31 5.19 -0.38 19.18
CA ALA A 31 5.56 -1.10 17.97
C ALA A 31 6.08 -2.48 18.33
N THR A 32 5.53 -3.52 17.71
CA THR A 32 6.00 -4.90 17.86
C THR A 32 6.59 -5.37 16.55
N VAL A 33 7.88 -5.74 16.56
CA VAL A 33 8.59 -6.24 15.39
C VAL A 33 8.61 -7.77 15.42
N ARG A 34 8.25 -8.41 14.30
CA ARG A 34 8.29 -9.86 14.13
C ARG A 34 8.83 -10.25 12.76
N GLU A 35 9.66 -11.27 12.72
CA GLU A 35 9.90 -12.02 11.49
C GLU A 35 8.73 -12.96 11.24
N LEU A 36 8.20 -12.96 10.02
CA LEU A 36 7.11 -13.82 9.62
C LEU A 36 7.59 -14.72 8.47
N PRO A 37 7.25 -16.02 8.49
CA PRO A 37 7.58 -16.94 7.41
C PRO A 37 6.81 -16.57 6.12
N ALA A 38 7.25 -17.13 5.00
CA ALA A 38 6.48 -17.06 3.76
C ALA A 38 5.16 -17.80 3.91
N ARG A 39 4.08 -17.22 3.38
CA ARG A 39 2.84 -17.98 3.14
C ARG A 39 2.95 -18.64 1.77
N PRO A 40 2.69 -19.95 1.63
CA PRO A 40 2.61 -20.59 0.32
C PRO A 40 1.58 -19.89 -0.57
N VAL A 41 1.83 -19.80 -1.88
CA VAL A 41 0.80 -19.37 -2.82
C VAL A 41 -0.23 -20.49 -2.93
N GLU A 42 -1.50 -20.17 -2.75
CA GLU A 42 -2.61 -21.06 -3.05
C GLU A 42 -3.39 -20.52 -4.25
N GLU A 43 -4.21 -21.38 -4.87
CA GLU A 43 -5.09 -20.92 -5.95
C GLU A 43 -6.09 -19.90 -5.42
N GLY A 44 -6.06 -18.70 -5.99
CA GLY A 44 -7.00 -17.65 -5.62
C GLY A 44 -6.50 -16.29 -6.04
N PRO A 45 -7.35 -15.27 -5.86
CA PRO A 45 -6.92 -13.91 -6.10
C PRO A 45 -5.85 -13.50 -5.08
N GLU A 46 -5.91 -13.94 -3.82
CA GLU A 46 -5.16 -13.39 -2.66
C GLU A 46 -3.64 -13.17 -2.88
N PHE A 47 -3.11 -12.15 -2.19
CA PHE A 47 -1.68 -11.91 -2.08
C PHE A 47 -1.13 -12.73 -0.91
N TYR A 48 -0.33 -13.73 -1.23
CA TYR A 48 0.45 -14.52 -0.29
C TYR A 48 1.81 -13.84 -0.03
N PRO A 49 2.03 -13.28 1.17
CA PRO A 49 3.27 -12.58 1.46
C PRO A 49 4.45 -13.55 1.58
N PRO A 50 5.61 -13.24 0.98
CA PRO A 50 6.83 -14.00 1.25
C PRO A 50 7.32 -13.75 2.68
N ARG A 51 8.43 -14.42 3.04
CA ARG A 51 9.13 -14.19 4.30
C ARG A 51 9.49 -12.70 4.42
N ARG A 52 9.21 -12.09 5.58
CA ARG A 52 9.32 -10.63 5.77
C ARG A 52 9.51 -10.26 7.23
N VAL A 53 9.89 -9.01 7.47
CA VAL A 53 9.74 -8.37 8.78
C VAL A 53 8.43 -7.60 8.79
N ARG A 54 7.63 -7.76 9.85
CA ARG A 54 6.42 -6.96 10.09
C ARG A 54 6.57 -6.19 11.40
N VAL A 55 6.16 -4.92 11.37
CA VAL A 55 5.93 -4.09 12.55
C VAL A 55 4.43 -3.86 12.69
N THR A 56 3.86 -4.16 13.84
CA THR A 56 2.46 -3.83 14.19
C THR A 56 2.41 -2.71 15.20
N PHE A 57 1.47 -1.79 15.03
CA PHE A 57 1.35 -0.58 15.85
C PHE A 57 0.11 -0.63 16.75
N GLY A 58 0.31 -0.76 18.06
CA GLY A 58 -0.74 -0.95 19.05
C GLY A 58 -1.28 -2.40 19.08
N PRO A 59 -2.52 -2.62 19.57
CA PRO A 59 -3.13 -3.94 19.53
C PRO A 59 -3.24 -4.42 18.08
N GLN A 60 -3.18 -5.74 17.88
CA GLN A 60 -3.29 -6.32 16.54
C GLN A 60 -4.68 -6.00 15.97
N GLN A 61 -4.68 -5.11 14.98
CA GLN A 61 -5.82 -4.72 14.17
C GLN A 61 -5.38 -4.75 12.71
N ASP A 62 -6.31 -5.03 11.81
CA ASP A 62 -6.03 -4.93 10.39
C ASP A 62 -5.59 -3.51 10.02
N TRP A 63 -4.72 -3.41 9.02
CA TRP A 63 -4.31 -2.12 8.43
C TRP A 63 -3.52 -1.18 9.34
N ARG A 64 -2.90 -1.68 10.42
CA ARG A 64 -1.93 -0.96 11.28
C ARG A 64 -0.56 -1.63 11.25
N GLU A 65 0.00 -1.76 10.05
CA GLU A 65 1.20 -2.55 9.84
C GLU A 65 2.18 -1.95 8.84
N LEU A 66 3.46 -2.12 9.17
CA LEU A 66 4.57 -1.90 8.26
C LEU A 66 5.20 -3.25 7.94
N ASN A 67 5.42 -3.54 6.67
CA ASN A 67 6.06 -4.75 6.19
C ASN A 67 7.32 -4.38 5.39
N VAL A 68 8.41 -5.07 5.67
CA VAL A 68 9.67 -5.01 4.91
C VAL A 68 9.88 -6.36 4.24
N TYR A 69 9.72 -6.38 2.92
CA TYR A 69 9.85 -7.57 2.08
C TYR A 69 11.20 -7.56 1.35
N PRO A 70 11.97 -8.66 1.35
CA PRO A 70 13.04 -8.82 0.40
C PRO A 70 12.47 -8.82 -1.02
N VAL A 71 12.97 -7.95 -1.90
CA VAL A 71 12.52 -7.86 -3.29
C VAL A 71 12.77 -9.17 -4.03
N ALA A 72 13.91 -9.82 -3.77
CA ALA A 72 14.20 -11.14 -4.34
C ALA A 72 13.17 -12.20 -3.91
N ALA A 73 12.69 -12.15 -2.66
CA ALA A 73 11.67 -13.09 -2.19
C ALA A 73 10.29 -12.80 -2.80
N LEU A 74 9.92 -11.53 -2.98
CA LEU A 74 8.70 -11.16 -3.72
C LEU A 74 8.75 -11.70 -5.16
N LEU A 75 9.87 -11.51 -5.86
CA LEU A 75 10.00 -11.96 -7.24
C LEU A 75 10.13 -13.49 -7.37
N ALA A 76 10.63 -14.18 -6.34
CA ALA A 76 10.66 -15.64 -6.31
C ALA A 76 9.28 -16.25 -6.02
N GLN A 77 8.48 -15.59 -5.16
CA GLN A 77 7.11 -16.02 -4.83
C GLN A 77 6.15 -15.80 -6.01
N TYR A 78 6.37 -14.74 -6.78
CA TYR A 78 5.59 -14.35 -7.97
C TYR A 78 6.52 -14.31 -9.20
N PRO A 79 6.98 -15.48 -9.67
CA PRO A 79 7.98 -15.56 -10.73
C PRO A 79 7.42 -15.16 -12.10
N ASP A 80 6.10 -15.19 -12.26
CA ASP A 80 5.49 -14.99 -13.57
C ASP A 80 5.62 -13.53 -13.98
N SER A 81 6.16 -13.28 -15.18
CA SER A 81 6.40 -11.90 -15.65
C SER A 81 5.12 -11.10 -15.82
N ARG A 82 3.97 -11.79 -15.90
CA ARG A 82 2.62 -11.22 -15.95
C ARG A 82 2.04 -10.92 -14.57
N ASP A 83 2.70 -11.33 -13.48
CA ASP A 83 2.27 -11.03 -12.13
C ASP A 83 2.38 -9.52 -11.85
N ARG A 84 1.32 -8.99 -11.23
CA ARG A 84 1.25 -7.56 -10.90
C ARG A 84 2.39 -7.11 -9.98
N VAL A 85 2.98 -8.01 -9.18
CA VAL A 85 4.03 -7.70 -8.20
C VAL A 85 5.25 -7.03 -8.83
N ARG A 86 5.80 -7.59 -9.91
CA ARG A 86 6.96 -7.00 -10.60
C ARG A 86 6.61 -5.62 -11.16
N GLY A 87 5.42 -5.49 -11.76
CA GLY A 87 4.91 -4.22 -12.26
C GLY A 87 4.81 -3.14 -11.19
N GLN A 88 4.33 -3.47 -9.98
CA GLN A 88 4.27 -2.52 -8.85
C GLN A 88 5.68 -2.06 -8.44
N ILE A 89 6.64 -2.99 -8.33
CA ILE A 89 8.02 -2.68 -7.95
C ILE A 89 8.69 -1.78 -8.99
N ASP A 90 8.53 -2.09 -10.28
CA ASP A 90 9.17 -1.33 -11.36
C ASP A 90 8.51 0.04 -11.57
N ALA A 91 7.19 0.14 -11.42
CA ALA A 91 6.47 1.41 -11.39
C ALA A 91 6.97 2.30 -10.23
N LEU A 92 7.13 1.74 -9.03
CA LEU A 92 7.68 2.46 -7.89
C LEU A 92 9.11 2.93 -8.15
N LYS A 93 9.99 2.08 -8.69
CA LYS A 93 11.36 2.49 -9.08
C LYS A 93 11.32 3.65 -10.08
N GLY A 94 10.43 3.59 -11.08
CA GLY A 94 10.23 4.65 -12.06
C GLY A 94 9.88 5.99 -11.40
N LEU A 95 8.85 5.98 -10.55
CA LEU A 95 8.39 7.16 -9.81
C LEU A 95 9.48 7.73 -8.90
N LEU A 96 10.21 6.89 -8.16
CA LEU A 96 11.24 7.34 -7.21
C LEU A 96 12.50 7.88 -7.89
N ARG A 97 12.80 7.44 -9.12
CA ARG A 97 13.89 8.01 -9.93
C ARG A 97 13.52 9.40 -10.46
N GLN A 98 12.33 9.55 -11.01
CA GLN A 98 11.90 10.79 -11.65
C GLN A 98 11.39 11.83 -10.65
N ARG A 99 10.88 11.38 -9.50
CA ARG A 99 10.07 12.18 -8.58
C ARG A 99 9.03 13.03 -9.30
N ALA A 100 8.32 12.41 -10.24
CA ALA A 100 7.32 13.08 -11.04
C ALA A 100 6.31 13.80 -10.13
N ALA A 101 5.94 15.02 -10.50
CA ALA A 101 4.92 15.78 -9.78
C ALA A 101 3.64 14.94 -9.69
N PRO A 102 2.96 14.87 -8.53
CA PRO A 102 1.83 13.95 -8.36
C PRO A 102 0.68 14.11 -9.37
N ASN A 103 0.46 15.32 -9.87
CA ASN A 103 -0.54 15.62 -10.89
C ASN A 103 -0.15 15.16 -12.32
N ALA A 104 1.12 14.84 -12.54
CA ALA A 104 1.61 14.32 -13.82
C ALA A 104 1.49 12.79 -13.91
N VAL A 105 1.33 12.10 -12.78
CA VAL A 105 1.16 10.64 -12.74
C VAL A 105 -0.25 10.27 -13.20
N ARG A 106 -0.33 9.31 -14.12
CA ARG A 106 -1.59 8.77 -14.65
C ARG A 106 -1.72 7.30 -14.24
N GLY A 107 -2.94 6.86 -13.95
CA GLY A 107 -3.22 5.50 -13.50
C GLY A 107 -3.05 5.31 -11.98
N GLU A 108 -2.94 4.04 -11.57
CA GLU A 108 -2.81 3.64 -10.17
C GLU A 108 -1.41 3.94 -9.61
N TRP A 109 -1.34 4.35 -8.35
CA TRP A 109 -0.09 4.44 -7.61
C TRP A 109 0.38 3.05 -7.16
N PRO A 110 1.70 2.80 -7.13
CA PRO A 110 2.22 1.51 -6.72
C PRO A 110 1.78 1.14 -5.32
N PHE A 111 1.34 -0.10 -5.13
CA PHE A 111 0.86 -0.59 -3.85
C PHE A 111 1.14 -2.09 -3.70
N LEU A 112 1.86 -2.43 -2.64
CA LEU A 112 1.93 -3.79 -2.12
C LEU A 112 1.54 -3.78 -0.64
N PRO A 113 0.99 -4.88 -0.08
CA PRO A 113 0.45 -6.08 -0.74
C PRO A 113 -0.53 -5.81 -1.88
N LEU A 114 -0.65 -6.70 -2.87
CA LEU A 114 -1.62 -6.50 -3.96
C LEU A 114 -3.04 -6.45 -3.40
N ALA A 115 -3.82 -5.46 -3.85
CA ALA A 115 -5.24 -5.36 -3.55
C ALA A 115 -6.09 -6.08 -4.59
N PHE A 116 -7.14 -6.78 -4.13
CA PHE A 116 -8.14 -7.46 -4.97
C PHE A 116 -9.34 -6.57 -5.31
N ALA A 117 -9.01 -5.32 -5.57
CA ALA A 117 -9.95 -4.25 -5.81
C ALA A 117 -9.27 -3.17 -6.66
N ALA A 118 -10.05 -2.32 -7.31
CA ALA A 118 -9.52 -1.20 -8.08
C ALA A 118 -9.09 -0.07 -7.14
N GLN A 119 -7.97 0.58 -7.45
CA GLN A 119 -7.57 1.80 -6.75
C GLN A 119 -8.45 2.96 -7.23
N VAL A 120 -9.56 3.20 -6.54
CA VAL A 120 -10.54 4.23 -6.95
C VAL A 120 -10.12 5.64 -6.57
N LEU A 121 -9.14 5.77 -5.67
CA LEU A 121 -8.69 7.06 -5.16
C LEU A 121 -7.21 6.98 -4.75
N ALA A 122 -6.44 7.99 -5.17
CA ALA A 122 -5.16 8.34 -4.60
C ALA A 122 -5.05 9.87 -4.44
N ALA A 123 -4.78 10.33 -3.23
CA ALA A 123 -4.75 11.76 -2.89
C ALA A 123 -3.64 12.06 -1.86
N SER A 124 -3.37 13.33 -1.60
CA SER A 124 -2.38 13.73 -0.56
C SER A 124 -0.99 13.11 -0.79
N VAL A 125 -0.58 13.03 -2.06
CA VAL A 125 0.66 12.35 -2.45
C VAL A 125 1.89 13.19 -2.03
N ARG A 126 2.89 12.52 -1.47
CA ARG A 126 4.19 13.13 -1.11
C ARG A 126 5.32 12.12 -1.20
N TYR A 127 6.46 12.52 -1.72
CA TYR A 127 7.69 11.74 -1.60
C TYR A 127 8.26 11.90 -0.19
N VAL A 128 8.61 10.77 0.44
CA VAL A 128 9.18 10.73 1.79
C VAL A 128 10.43 9.86 1.77
N ASP A 129 11.48 10.40 2.36
CA ASP A 129 12.77 9.71 2.49
C ASP A 129 12.96 9.27 3.95
N PHE A 130 13.70 8.17 4.13
CA PHE A 130 14.16 7.68 5.42
C PHE A 130 15.64 7.30 5.30
N ASP A 131 16.30 6.99 6.41
CA ASP A 131 17.72 6.62 6.35
C ASP A 131 17.90 5.30 5.59
N GLY A 132 18.66 5.36 4.49
CA GLY A 132 18.87 4.20 3.62
C GLY A 132 17.75 3.91 2.62
N GLY A 133 16.77 4.80 2.42
CA GLY A 133 15.74 4.58 1.39
C GLY A 133 14.80 5.74 1.12
N ARG A 134 13.85 5.50 0.22
CA ARG A 134 12.88 6.51 -0.24
C ARG A 134 11.59 5.87 -0.71
N GLY A 135 10.50 6.62 -0.67
CA GLY A 135 9.20 6.16 -1.11
C GLY A 135 8.23 7.29 -1.40
N VAL A 136 6.98 6.90 -1.63
CA VAL A 136 5.84 7.79 -1.79
C VAL A 136 4.79 7.44 -0.75
N ARG A 137 4.27 8.45 -0.06
CA ARG A 137 3.09 8.33 0.79
C ARG A 137 1.89 8.98 0.15
N TYR A 138 0.70 8.44 0.41
CA TYR A 138 -0.55 8.96 -0.10
C TYR A 138 -1.74 8.40 0.70
N LEU A 139 -2.89 9.06 0.58
CA LEU A 139 -4.18 8.53 0.98
C LEU A 139 -4.75 7.69 -0.15
N VAL A 140 -5.25 6.49 0.15
CA VAL A 140 -5.73 5.53 -0.84
C VAL A 140 -7.06 4.92 -0.43
N ALA A 141 -7.91 4.61 -1.42
CA ALA A 141 -9.08 3.77 -1.24
C ALA A 141 -9.18 2.74 -2.36
N TYR A 142 -9.62 1.53 -1.99
CA TYR A 142 -9.83 0.41 -2.90
C TYR A 142 -11.29 -0.04 -2.85
N ARG A 143 -11.89 -0.31 -4.01
CA ARG A 143 -13.28 -0.79 -4.09
C ARG A 143 -13.46 -1.84 -5.20
N GLN A 144 -14.40 -2.75 -4.98
CA GLN A 144 -14.89 -3.67 -6.00
C GLN A 144 -16.15 -3.15 -6.68
N ASP A 145 -16.86 -2.24 -6.01
CA ASP A 145 -18.12 -1.65 -6.42
C ASP A 145 -18.02 -0.12 -6.55
N ALA A 146 -18.94 0.47 -7.32
CA ALA A 146 -19.12 1.91 -7.32
C ALA A 146 -20.09 2.28 -6.21
N ALA A 147 -19.56 2.62 -5.03
CA ALA A 147 -20.33 3.27 -3.98
C ALA A 147 -19.50 4.31 -3.22
N PRO A 148 -20.14 5.36 -2.66
CA PRO A 148 -19.46 6.42 -1.94
C PRO A 148 -18.52 5.88 -0.85
N LEU A 149 -17.38 6.55 -0.70
CA LEU A 149 -16.36 6.25 0.29
C LEU A 149 -16.78 6.72 1.68
N SER A 150 -16.63 5.83 2.66
CA SER A 150 -16.66 6.16 4.07
C SER A 150 -15.28 6.64 4.57
N ARG A 151 -15.23 7.21 5.77
CA ARG A 151 -13.98 7.54 6.47
C ARG A 151 -13.09 6.32 6.73
N ASP A 152 -13.69 5.13 6.81
CA ASP A 152 -13.00 3.87 7.11
C ASP A 152 -12.49 3.18 5.83
N ASP A 153 -12.90 3.66 4.65
CA ASP A 153 -12.45 3.14 3.34
C ASP A 153 -11.12 3.78 2.89
N VAL A 154 -10.69 4.87 3.55
CA VAL A 154 -9.52 5.67 3.15
C VAL A 154 -8.39 5.51 4.16
N TYR A 155 -7.25 5.03 3.67
CA TYR A 155 -6.09 4.72 4.49
C TYR A 155 -4.88 5.57 4.10
N TYR A 156 -4.01 5.83 5.07
CA TYR A 156 -2.65 6.25 4.79
C TYR A 156 -1.87 5.05 4.30
N THR A 157 -1.07 5.25 3.25
CA THR A 157 -0.03 4.30 2.89
C THR A 157 1.28 4.99 2.56
N PHE A 158 2.38 4.30 2.84
CA PHE A 158 3.70 4.59 2.30
C PHE A 158 4.23 3.35 1.58
N GLN A 159 4.79 3.58 0.39
CA GLN A 159 5.31 2.55 -0.50
C GLN A 159 6.71 2.98 -0.91
N GLY A 160 7.73 2.21 -0.53
CA GLY A 160 9.12 2.61 -0.64
C GLY A 160 10.09 1.47 -0.91
N LEU A 161 11.33 1.86 -1.21
CA LEU A 161 12.46 0.95 -1.44
C LEU A 161 13.67 1.44 -0.66
N THR A 162 14.49 0.50 -0.17
CA THR A 162 15.86 0.82 0.25
C THR A 162 16.68 1.31 -0.95
N ASN A 163 17.73 2.08 -0.70
CA ASN A 163 18.56 2.71 -1.74
C ASN A 163 19.27 1.69 -2.63
N ASP A 164 19.59 0.52 -2.09
CA ASP A 164 20.13 -0.63 -2.82
C ASP A 164 19.05 -1.42 -3.60
N GLY A 165 17.77 -1.06 -3.44
CA GLY A 165 16.63 -1.73 -4.06
C GLY A 165 16.37 -3.15 -3.54
N ARG A 166 17.02 -3.59 -2.47
CA ARG A 166 16.92 -4.97 -1.96
C ARG A 166 15.66 -5.21 -1.14
N HIS A 167 15.09 -4.17 -0.53
CA HIS A 167 13.91 -4.29 0.32
C HIS A 167 12.80 -3.34 -0.14
N TYR A 168 11.59 -3.89 -0.23
CA TYR A 168 10.35 -3.15 -0.42
C TYR A 168 9.71 -2.86 0.94
N VAL A 169 9.30 -1.62 1.16
CA VAL A 169 8.67 -1.15 2.39
C VAL A 169 7.23 -0.77 2.09
N SER A 170 6.29 -1.42 2.75
CA SER A 170 4.87 -1.08 2.73
C SER A 170 4.45 -0.69 4.13
N PHE A 171 3.88 0.49 4.32
CA PHE A 171 3.25 0.88 5.58
C PHE A 171 1.80 1.26 5.28
N VAL A 172 0.86 0.70 6.03
CA VAL A 172 -0.55 1.05 5.98
C VAL A 172 -1.03 1.39 7.38
N TYR A 173 -1.78 2.48 7.50
CA TYR A 173 -2.32 2.97 8.76
C TYR A 173 -3.65 3.70 8.55
N PRO A 174 -4.62 3.63 9.48
CA PRO A 174 -5.86 4.40 9.38
C PRO A 174 -5.59 5.91 9.44
N ALA A 175 -6.15 6.67 8.50
CA ALA A 175 -5.91 8.12 8.41
C ALA A 175 -6.79 8.96 9.36
N SER A 176 -7.83 8.37 9.97
CA SER A 176 -8.76 9.03 10.90
C SER A 176 -9.37 10.32 10.32
N LEU A 177 -10.15 10.17 9.24
CA LEU A 177 -10.69 11.28 8.45
C LEU A 177 -12.12 11.63 8.86
N ALA A 178 -12.27 12.37 9.97
CA ALA A 178 -13.58 12.76 10.49
C ALA A 178 -14.40 13.67 9.54
N GLU A 179 -13.73 14.35 8.63
CA GLU A 179 -14.30 15.16 7.54
C GLU A 179 -14.98 14.34 6.45
N LEU A 180 -14.77 13.01 6.43
CA LEU A 180 -15.47 12.10 5.53
C LEU A 180 -16.74 11.54 6.17
N PRO A 181 -17.75 11.19 5.36
CA PRO A 181 -18.94 10.50 5.84
C PRO A 181 -18.63 9.26 6.68
N LYS A 182 -19.49 8.96 7.66
CA LYS A 182 -19.36 7.72 8.46
C LYS A 182 -19.60 6.47 7.62
N ASP A 183 -20.49 6.55 6.64
CA ASP A 183 -20.89 5.45 5.77
C ASP A 183 -21.30 5.98 4.39
N ALA A 184 -21.52 5.05 3.46
CA ALA A 184 -21.90 5.35 2.09
C ALA A 184 -23.28 6.02 1.96
N PHE A 185 -24.18 5.83 2.92
CA PHE A 185 -25.58 6.27 2.89
C PHE A 185 -25.82 7.64 3.55
N ALA A 186 -24.76 8.28 4.05
CA ALA A 186 -24.86 9.62 4.62
C ALA A 186 -25.58 10.61 3.66
N PRO A 187 -26.33 11.61 4.18
CA PRO A 187 -27.10 12.54 3.35
C PRO A 187 -26.29 13.24 2.24
N ALA A 188 -25.00 13.53 2.51
CA ALA A 188 -24.08 14.13 1.56
C ALA A 188 -23.84 13.28 0.29
N ASN A 189 -24.11 11.97 0.35
CA ASN A 189 -23.91 11.02 -0.72
C ASN A 189 -25.20 10.71 -1.50
N LYS A 190 -26.36 11.26 -1.10
CA LYS A 190 -27.66 10.92 -1.68
C LYS A 190 -27.68 11.05 -3.21
N SER A 191 -27.16 12.16 -3.74
CA SER A 191 -27.15 12.40 -5.19
C SER A 191 -26.32 11.38 -5.97
N VAL A 192 -25.24 10.88 -5.37
CA VAL A 192 -24.40 9.84 -5.96
C VAL A 192 -25.14 8.51 -5.95
N MET A 193 -25.75 8.15 -4.83
CA MET A 193 -26.56 6.93 -4.70
C MET A 193 -27.74 6.91 -5.68
N ASP A 194 -28.48 8.02 -5.77
CA ASP A 194 -29.60 8.16 -6.71
C ASP A 194 -29.14 7.99 -8.16
N ALA A 195 -27.96 8.52 -8.52
CA ALA A 195 -27.41 8.37 -9.87
C ALA A 195 -26.99 6.92 -10.16
N LEU A 196 -26.33 6.25 -9.22
CA LEU A 196 -25.91 4.85 -9.35
C LEU A 196 -27.11 3.90 -9.46
N ALA A 197 -28.21 4.20 -8.75
CA ALA A 197 -29.43 3.39 -8.76
C ALA A 197 -30.38 3.71 -9.94
N SER A 198 -30.09 4.74 -10.74
CA SER A 198 -31.04 5.25 -11.75
C SER A 198 -31.22 4.35 -12.99
N GLY A 199 -30.32 3.40 -13.22
CA GLY A 199 -30.24 2.64 -14.49
C GLY A 199 -29.67 3.43 -15.68
N ASP A 200 -29.42 4.73 -15.53
CA ASP A 200 -28.75 5.56 -16.53
C ASP A 200 -27.22 5.49 -16.34
N ALA A 201 -26.57 4.70 -17.21
CA ALA A 201 -25.13 4.48 -17.16
C ALA A 201 -24.30 5.76 -17.35
N GLN A 202 -24.76 6.70 -18.19
CA GLN A 202 -24.02 7.93 -18.44
C GLN A 202 -24.14 8.89 -17.24
N ARG A 203 -25.32 8.98 -16.64
CA ARG A 203 -25.55 9.73 -15.41
C ARG A 203 -24.76 9.15 -14.24
N ALA A 204 -24.76 7.82 -14.09
CA ALA A 204 -23.99 7.13 -13.07
C ALA A 204 -22.49 7.42 -13.22
N LYS A 205 -21.94 7.22 -14.43
CA LYS A 205 -20.52 7.49 -14.73
C LYS A 205 -20.13 8.94 -14.44
N THR A 206 -20.87 9.90 -15.00
CA THR A 206 -20.55 11.33 -14.86
C THR A 206 -20.61 11.78 -13.40
N THR A 207 -21.62 11.31 -12.66
CA THR A 207 -21.78 11.64 -11.23
C THR A 207 -20.66 11.02 -10.40
N TRP A 208 -20.27 9.79 -10.71
CA TRP A 208 -19.20 9.06 -10.03
C TRP A 208 -17.83 9.72 -10.25
N GLU A 209 -17.50 10.08 -11.48
CA GLU A 209 -16.25 10.78 -11.81
C GLU A 209 -16.17 12.15 -11.10
N ALA A 210 -17.28 12.89 -11.08
CA ALA A 210 -17.38 14.16 -10.36
C ALA A 210 -17.24 13.98 -8.84
N TYR A 211 -17.82 12.92 -8.28
CA TYR A 211 -17.68 12.54 -6.88
C TYR A 211 -16.22 12.25 -6.51
N LEU A 212 -15.54 11.35 -7.24
CA LEU A 212 -14.14 11.02 -6.99
C LEU A 212 -13.23 12.23 -7.17
N SER A 213 -13.49 13.07 -8.18
CA SER A 213 -12.72 14.30 -8.40
C SER A 213 -12.85 15.29 -7.24
N ARG A 214 -14.07 15.45 -6.68
CA ARG A 214 -14.29 16.29 -5.50
C ARG A 214 -13.59 15.71 -4.27
N MET A 215 -13.73 14.41 -4.04
CA MET A 215 -13.10 13.71 -2.93
C MET A 215 -11.58 13.86 -2.98
N LYS A 216 -10.99 13.63 -4.16
CA LYS A 216 -9.55 13.81 -4.37
C LYS A 216 -9.10 15.23 -4.03
N ARG A 217 -9.80 16.27 -4.49
CA ARG A 217 -9.46 17.66 -4.17
C ARG A 217 -9.54 17.95 -2.67
N GLN A 218 -10.59 17.47 -2.00
CA GLN A 218 -10.73 17.61 -0.55
C GLN A 218 -9.53 16.98 0.19
N LEU A 219 -9.17 15.76 -0.20
CA LEU A 219 -8.07 15.02 0.43
C LEU A 219 -6.68 15.54 0.03
N ASP A 220 -6.49 16.10 -1.16
CA ASP A 220 -5.25 16.78 -1.54
C ASP A 220 -5.01 18.02 -0.66
N GLY A 221 -6.07 18.66 -0.15
CA GLY A 221 -5.98 19.72 0.86
C GLY A 221 -5.35 19.28 2.18
N LEU A 222 -5.35 17.97 2.47
CA LEU A 222 -4.75 17.39 3.68
C LEU A 222 -3.26 17.08 3.53
N THR A 223 -2.62 17.46 2.41
CA THR A 223 -1.23 17.04 2.13
C THR A 223 -0.26 17.43 3.26
N ASN A 224 -0.50 18.53 3.96
CA ASN A 224 0.30 18.99 5.10
C ASN A 224 -0.39 18.80 6.48
N ASP A 225 -1.49 18.05 6.53
CA ASP A 225 -2.25 17.82 7.76
C ASP A 225 -1.39 17.10 8.82
N ALA A 226 -1.51 17.55 10.07
CA ALA A 226 -0.75 17.03 11.20
C ALA A 226 -0.89 15.51 11.39
N ARG A 227 -2.05 14.93 11.06
CA ARG A 227 -2.29 13.48 11.13
C ARG A 227 -1.37 12.72 10.18
N LEU A 228 -1.25 13.21 8.94
CA LEU A 228 -0.40 12.59 7.93
C LEU A 228 1.08 12.84 8.22
N THR A 229 1.45 14.05 8.65
CA THR A 229 2.85 14.35 8.96
C THR A 229 3.37 13.58 10.17
N ARG A 230 2.51 13.21 11.14
CA ARG A 230 2.89 12.29 12.23
C ARG A 230 3.26 10.91 11.71
N LEU A 231 2.48 10.37 10.76
CA LEU A 231 2.79 9.10 10.09
C LEU A 231 4.06 9.21 9.25
N ASP A 232 4.27 10.34 8.56
CA ASP A 232 5.51 10.61 7.84
C ASP A 232 6.73 10.60 8.78
N THR A 233 6.59 11.09 10.03
CA THR A 233 7.66 11.03 11.03
C THR A 233 8.01 9.59 11.43
N VAL A 234 7.01 8.70 11.54
CA VAL A 234 7.24 7.27 11.77
C VAL A 234 8.04 6.68 10.61
N VAL A 235 7.64 6.96 9.36
CA VAL A 235 8.37 6.50 8.17
C VAL A 235 9.81 7.02 8.15
N LYS A 236 10.02 8.31 8.44
CA LYS A 236 11.36 8.92 8.46
C LYS A 236 12.29 8.31 9.51
N SER A 237 11.74 7.73 10.56
CA SER A 237 12.51 7.08 11.64
C SER A 237 12.99 5.66 11.30
N LEU A 238 12.59 5.12 10.13
CA LEU A 238 12.94 3.76 9.74
C LEU A 238 14.45 3.59 9.57
N LEU A 239 14.97 2.53 10.18
CA LEU A 239 16.30 1.99 9.90
C LEU A 239 16.15 0.53 9.48
N ILE A 240 16.76 0.17 8.35
CA ILE A 240 16.76 -1.17 7.77
C ILE A 240 18.23 -1.56 7.54
N ARG A 241 18.73 -2.56 8.28
CA ARG A 241 20.15 -2.96 8.29
C ARG A 241 20.33 -4.46 8.07
#